data_AF-V8QPA5-F1
#
_entry.id   AF-V8QPA5-F1
#
_cell.length_a   1.000
_cell.length_b   1.000
_cell.length_c   1.000
_cell.angle_alpha   90.00
_cell.angle_beta   90.00
_cell.angle_gamma   90.00
#
_symmetry.space_group_name_H-M   'P 1'
#
loop_
_entity.id
_entity.type
_entity.pdbx_description
1 polymer ?
#
loop_
_entity_poly.entity_id
_entity_poly.type
_entity_poly.pdbx_seq_one_letter_code
_entity_poly.pdbx_strand_id
1 'polypeptide(L)'
;MLNNELFPHNEFTLAPERQAEIQHSIQSLCEDAPDRLVQGKALYYRYLDSPVGPMIAMASEKGVILLEFLDTFSTIDKEITDLRTRYGFHLSGQDHSHLTAVQAQMDDYFAGRRQQFDLPLDAPGTAFDETVWAHLQRIPYGRTCSYGDLARDIGNGAHARIVGSANHRNRISIVIPCHRVIGADGSLTGYGGGLPRKRWLLEFESLHA
;
A
#
# COMPACT_ATOMS: atom_id res chain seq x y z
N MET A 1 0.87 24.30 -12.52
CA MET A 1 0.33 24.29 -11.15
C MET A 1 -0.98 23.54 -11.24
N LEU A 2 -0.99 22.24 -10.93
CA LEU A 2 -2.24 21.47 -10.90
C LEU A 2 -2.93 21.79 -9.57
N ASN A 3 -4.14 22.32 -9.71
CA ASN A 3 -4.91 22.92 -8.65
C ASN A 3 -5.14 21.94 -7.48
N ASN A 4 -4.78 22.39 -6.28
CA ASN A 4 -5.36 21.96 -5.01
C ASN A 4 -6.91 22.07 -4.96
N GLU A 5 -7.56 22.52 -6.04
CA GLU A 5 -9.00 22.76 -6.15
C GLU A 5 -9.78 21.61 -6.79
N LEU A 6 -9.15 20.69 -7.54
CA LEU A 6 -9.91 19.63 -8.21
C LEU A 6 -10.34 18.49 -7.27
N PHE A 7 -9.65 18.29 -6.13
CA PHE A 7 -10.04 17.30 -5.13
C PHE A 7 -9.57 17.60 -3.69
N PRO A 8 -9.93 18.73 -3.07
CA PRO A 8 -9.76 18.89 -1.63
C PRO A 8 -10.71 17.94 -0.89
N HIS A 9 -10.25 16.71 -0.59
CA HIS A 9 -11.01 15.76 0.21
C HIS A 9 -10.59 15.83 1.68
N ASN A 10 -11.30 16.66 2.45
CA ASN A 10 -11.25 16.61 3.92
C ASN A 10 -11.54 15.21 4.47
N GLU A 11 -12.18 14.35 3.67
CA GLU A 11 -12.46 12.95 3.97
C GLU A 11 -11.20 12.10 4.22
N PHE A 12 -10.02 12.52 3.73
CA PHE A 12 -8.76 11.83 3.99
C PHE A 12 -7.91 12.49 5.08
N THR A 13 -8.36 13.64 5.60
CA THR A 13 -7.65 14.36 6.64
C THR A 13 -7.74 13.59 7.94
N LEU A 14 -6.58 13.29 8.52
CA LEU A 14 -6.48 12.74 9.86
C LEU A 14 -6.24 13.89 10.85
N ALA A 15 -7.06 13.97 11.90
CA ALA A 15 -6.88 14.99 12.93
C ALA A 15 -5.47 14.86 13.56
N PRO A 16 -4.75 15.98 13.81
CA PRO A 16 -3.38 15.93 14.33
C PRO A 16 -3.23 15.11 15.62
N GLU A 17 -4.21 15.20 16.52
CA GLU A 17 -4.26 14.42 17.77
C GLU A 17 -4.33 12.92 17.47
N ARG A 18 -5.23 12.52 16.55
CA ARG A 18 -5.38 11.13 16.15
C ARG A 18 -4.14 10.60 15.43
N GLN A 19 -3.51 11.43 14.61
CA GLN A 19 -2.25 11.10 13.95
C GLN A 19 -1.15 10.86 14.99
N ALA A 20 -1.00 11.75 15.97
CA ALA A 20 -0.02 11.60 17.05
C ALA A 20 -0.27 10.33 17.89
N GLU A 21 -1.53 10.01 18.21
CA GLU A 21 -1.90 8.76 18.90
C GLU A 21 -1.44 7.52 18.13
N ILE A 22 -1.67 7.48 16.81
CA ILE A 22 -1.29 6.35 15.97
C ILE A 22 0.24 6.25 15.86
N GLN A 23 0.91 7.38 15.66
CA GLN A 23 2.37 7.42 15.60
C GLN A 23 3.00 6.94 16.92
N HIS A 24 2.45 7.37 18.06
CA HIS A 24 2.89 6.88 19.37
C HIS A 24 2.63 5.37 19.54
N SER A 25 1.50 4.86 19.05
CA SER A 25 1.20 3.43 19.08
C SER A 25 2.22 2.61 18.25
N ILE A 26 2.60 3.10 17.07
CA ILE A 26 3.63 2.48 16.22
C ILE A 26 5.02 2.55 16.89
N GLN A 27 5.34 3.68 17.53
CA GLN A 27 6.56 3.85 18.32
C GLN A 27 6.63 2.83 19.47
N SER A 28 5.55 2.65 20.24
CA SER A 28 5.48 1.67 21.32
C SER A 28 5.69 0.24 20.81
N LEU A 29 5.15 -0.10 19.63
CA LEU A 29 5.45 -1.40 19.01
C LEU A 29 6.96 -1.58 18.77
N CYS A 30 7.70 -0.53 18.41
CA CYS A 30 9.15 -0.57 18.25
C CYS A 30 9.88 -0.83 19.59
N GLU A 31 9.39 -0.27 20.68
CA GLU A 31 9.99 -0.36 22.02
C GLU A 31 9.69 -1.69 22.72
N ASP A 32 8.53 -2.29 22.47
CA ASP A 32 8.08 -3.57 23.07
C ASP A 32 8.76 -4.82 22.48
N ALA A 33 9.81 -4.68 21.66
CA ALA A 33 10.51 -5.82 21.08
C ALA A 33 11.39 -6.52 22.13
N PRO A 34 11.07 -7.75 22.61
CA PRO A 34 11.91 -8.43 23.60
C PRO A 34 13.35 -8.61 23.12
N ASP A 35 14.34 -8.48 24.01
CA ASP A 35 15.79 -8.56 23.74
C ASP A 35 16.25 -9.74 22.84
N ARG A 36 15.51 -10.85 22.83
CA ARG A 36 15.76 -12.01 21.93
C ARG A 36 15.52 -11.72 20.45
N LEU A 37 14.77 -10.67 20.13
CA LEU A 37 14.40 -10.25 18.77
C LEU A 37 15.39 -9.25 18.15
N VAL A 38 16.41 -8.81 18.90
CA VAL A 38 17.53 -8.01 18.38
C VAL A 38 18.35 -8.77 17.31
N GLN A 39 18.10 -10.07 17.12
CA GLN A 39 18.65 -10.88 16.03
C GLN A 39 17.75 -11.04 14.78
N GLY A 40 16.54 -10.46 14.77
CA GLY A 40 15.67 -10.53 13.59
C GLY A 40 15.97 -9.46 12.54
N LYS A 41 15.27 -9.52 11.41
CA LYS A 41 15.48 -8.60 10.28
C LYS A 41 14.93 -7.22 10.63
N ALA A 42 15.70 -6.17 10.40
CA ALA A 42 15.23 -4.80 10.60
C ALA A 42 14.10 -4.44 9.61
N LEU A 43 13.08 -3.75 10.13
CA LEU A 43 11.97 -3.17 9.39
C LEU A 43 11.95 -1.67 9.68
N TYR A 44 12.42 -0.89 8.71
CA TYR A 44 12.48 0.57 8.78
C TYR A 44 11.12 1.15 8.42
N TYR A 45 10.79 2.34 8.92
CA TYR A 45 9.55 3.01 8.57
C TYR A 45 9.67 4.53 8.44
N ARG A 46 8.77 5.12 7.67
CA ARG A 46 8.64 6.57 7.47
C ARG A 46 7.18 6.94 7.27
N TYR A 47 6.75 8.06 7.85
CA TYR A 47 5.47 8.67 7.55
C TYR A 47 5.56 9.55 6.32
N LEU A 48 4.56 9.47 5.45
CA LEU A 48 4.48 10.23 4.21
C LEU A 48 3.19 11.04 4.21
N ASP A 49 3.24 12.27 3.72
CA ASP A 49 2.04 13.03 3.40
C ASP A 49 1.58 12.69 1.97
N SER A 50 0.27 12.67 1.75
CA SER A 50 -0.29 12.47 0.41
C SER A 50 -1.65 13.16 0.24
N PRO A 51 -2.07 13.45 -1.01
CA PRO A 51 -3.42 13.94 -1.29
C PRO A 51 -4.55 13.00 -0.87
N VAL A 52 -4.24 11.72 -0.60
CA VAL A 52 -5.19 10.70 -0.12
C VAL A 52 -5.00 10.38 1.37
N GLY A 53 -4.44 11.33 2.12
CA GLY A 53 -4.23 11.26 3.56
C GLY A 53 -2.82 10.81 3.96
N PRO A 54 -2.47 10.93 5.25
CA PRO A 54 -1.16 10.49 5.74
C PRO A 54 -1.01 8.99 5.58
N MET A 55 0.21 8.56 5.21
CA MET A 55 0.57 7.18 4.98
C MET A 55 1.77 6.78 5.83
N ILE A 56 1.98 5.48 5.99
CA ILE A 56 3.22 4.90 6.50
C ILE A 56 3.80 3.97 5.44
N ALA A 57 5.08 4.16 5.15
CA ALA A 57 5.88 3.22 4.37
C ALA A 57 6.79 2.44 5.32
N MET A 58 6.97 1.15 5.04
CA MET A 58 7.98 0.32 5.69
C MET A 58 8.82 -0.42 4.66
N ALA A 59 10.09 -0.62 4.99
CA ALA A 59 11.05 -1.31 4.13
C ALA A 59 11.92 -2.26 4.94
N SER A 60 12.25 -3.41 4.35
CA SER A 60 13.39 -4.23 4.76
C SER A 60 14.63 -3.82 3.97
N GLU A 61 15.77 -4.45 4.27
CA GLU A 61 16.98 -4.35 3.43
C GLU A 61 16.73 -4.71 1.95
N LYS A 62 15.75 -5.59 1.68
CA LYS A 62 15.45 -6.07 0.32
C LYS A 62 14.56 -5.12 -0.47
N GLY A 63 13.70 -4.35 0.19
CA GLY A 63 12.73 -3.51 -0.51
C GLY A 63 11.57 -3.04 0.35
N VAL A 64 10.63 -2.35 -0.29
CA VAL A 64 9.36 -1.91 0.30
C VAL A 64 8.50 -3.12 0.61
N ILE A 65 7.96 -3.17 1.82
CA ILE A 65 7.17 -4.31 2.31
C ILE A 65 5.76 -3.89 2.74
N LEU A 66 5.57 -2.62 3.10
CA LEU A 66 4.30 -2.05 3.47
C LEU A 66 4.22 -0.59 3.02
N LEU A 67 3.06 -0.20 2.49
CA LEU A 67 2.69 1.18 2.19
C LEU A 67 1.18 1.28 2.41
N GLU A 68 0.76 1.87 3.51
CA GLU A 68 -0.65 1.89 3.93
C GLU A 68 -1.08 3.26 4.48
N PHE A 69 -2.40 3.49 4.49
CA PHE A 69 -3.00 4.73 5.00
C PHE A 69 -3.05 4.71 6.51
N LEU A 70 -2.58 5.78 7.16
CA LEU A 70 -2.35 5.80 8.61
C LEU A 70 -3.65 5.64 9.42
N ASP A 71 -4.78 6.09 8.88
CA ASP A 71 -6.12 5.93 9.45
C ASP A 71 -6.62 4.47 9.43
N THR A 72 -5.93 3.56 8.73
CA THR A 72 -6.16 2.11 8.77
C THR A 72 -5.30 1.40 9.83
N PHE A 73 -5.03 2.06 10.96
CA PHE A 73 -4.11 1.57 12.00
C PHE A 73 -4.37 0.12 12.45
N SER A 74 -5.62 -0.31 12.56
CA SER A 74 -5.94 -1.70 12.94
C SER A 74 -5.49 -2.74 11.89
N THR A 75 -5.41 -2.35 10.62
CA THR A 75 -4.78 -3.15 9.56
C THR A 75 -3.27 -3.09 9.72
N ILE A 76 -2.68 -1.90 9.88
CA ILE A 76 -1.23 -1.72 10.03
C ILE A 76 -0.68 -2.55 11.20
N ASP A 77 -1.33 -2.52 12.37
CA ASP A 77 -0.94 -3.30 13.56
C ASP A 77 -0.95 -4.81 13.30
N LYS A 78 -1.97 -5.31 12.59
CA LYS A 78 -2.04 -6.72 12.19
C LYS A 78 -0.93 -7.09 11.21
N GLU A 79 -0.64 -6.23 10.24
CA GLU A 79 0.42 -6.49 9.26
C GLU A 79 1.81 -6.45 9.91
N ILE A 80 2.06 -5.50 10.82
CA ILE A 80 3.27 -5.48 11.65
C ILE A 80 3.40 -6.78 12.45
N THR A 81 2.31 -7.23 13.07
CA THR A 81 2.28 -8.47 13.86
C THR A 81 2.55 -9.71 13.01
N ASP A 82 1.98 -9.78 11.80
CA ASP A 82 2.24 -10.87 10.85
C ASP A 82 3.70 -10.88 10.38
N LEU A 83 4.24 -9.71 10.03
CA LEU A 83 5.66 -9.52 9.67
C LEU A 83 6.61 -9.95 10.79
N ARG A 84 6.27 -9.65 12.05
CA ARG A 84 7.03 -10.10 13.22
C ARG A 84 6.96 -11.62 13.39
N THR A 85 5.75 -12.15 13.50
CA THR A 85 5.52 -13.53 13.94
C THR A 85 5.86 -14.58 12.89
N ARG A 86 5.58 -14.30 11.61
CA ARG A 86 5.81 -15.27 10.52
C ARG A 86 7.11 -15.07 9.76
N TYR A 87 7.61 -13.84 9.71
CA TYR A 87 8.74 -13.49 8.85
C TYR A 87 9.97 -13.01 9.62
N GLY A 88 9.85 -12.82 10.94
CA GLY A 88 10.96 -12.49 11.85
C GLY A 88 11.47 -11.05 11.70
N PHE A 89 10.60 -10.12 11.29
CA PHE A 89 10.92 -8.70 11.21
C PHE A 89 10.73 -8.00 12.55
N HIS A 90 11.54 -6.98 12.84
CA HIS A 90 11.35 -6.10 13.98
C HIS A 90 11.40 -4.66 13.54
N LEU A 91 10.48 -3.84 14.07
CA LEU A 91 10.49 -2.43 13.73
C LEU A 91 11.78 -1.82 14.26
N SER A 92 12.42 -1.08 13.38
CA SER A 92 13.52 -0.20 13.68
C SER A 92 12.97 1.21 13.71
N GLY A 93 13.32 1.99 14.73
CA GLY A 93 13.08 3.45 14.74
C GLY A 93 14.00 4.23 13.77
N GLN A 94 14.73 3.52 12.90
CA GLN A 94 15.64 4.09 11.94
C GLN A 94 15.02 4.19 10.55
N ASP A 95 15.67 4.98 9.70
CA ASP A 95 15.30 5.21 8.31
C ASP A 95 16.12 4.31 7.35
N HIS A 96 15.72 4.25 6.08
CA HIS A 96 16.39 3.46 5.04
C HIS A 96 16.30 4.14 3.66
N SER A 97 17.26 3.88 2.77
CA SER A 97 17.31 4.48 1.43
C SER A 97 16.07 4.16 0.58
N HIS A 98 15.52 2.95 0.69
CA HIS A 98 14.26 2.57 0.06
C HIS A 98 13.10 3.50 0.44
N LEU A 99 13.04 4.00 1.68
CA LEU A 99 11.98 4.92 2.11
C LEU A 99 12.16 6.32 1.51
N THR A 100 13.40 6.74 1.26
CA THR A 100 13.69 7.96 0.48
C THR A 100 13.21 7.80 -0.96
N ALA A 101 13.45 6.65 -1.58
CA ALA A 101 12.96 6.36 -2.92
C ALA A 101 11.42 6.33 -2.98
N VAL A 102 10.75 5.73 -1.98
CA VAL A 102 9.29 5.74 -1.88
C VAL A 102 8.75 7.16 -1.84
N GLN A 103 9.26 8.01 -0.95
CA GLN A 103 8.80 9.42 -0.85
C GLN A 103 8.93 10.13 -2.20
N ALA A 104 10.13 10.10 -2.80
CA ALA A 104 10.38 10.80 -4.06
C ALA A 104 9.46 10.32 -5.20
N GLN A 105 9.22 9.01 -5.30
CA GLN A 105 8.35 8.47 -6.35
C GLN A 105 6.87 8.71 -6.07
N MET A 106 6.44 8.71 -4.81
CA MET A 106 5.08 9.10 -4.44
C MET A 106 4.82 10.57 -4.75
N ASP A 107 5.79 11.46 -4.48
CA ASP A 107 5.71 12.88 -4.84
C ASP A 107 5.58 13.08 -6.35
N ASP A 108 6.37 12.35 -7.15
CA ASP A 108 6.25 12.38 -8.61
C ASP A 108 4.91 11.81 -9.11
N TYR A 109 4.42 10.73 -8.49
CA TYR A 109 3.14 10.10 -8.84
C TYR A 109 1.99 11.08 -8.62
N PHE A 110 1.90 11.68 -7.43
CA PHE A 110 0.83 12.63 -7.10
C PHE A 110 0.98 13.99 -7.80
N ALA A 111 2.17 14.31 -8.31
CA ALA A 111 2.36 15.45 -9.20
C ALA A 111 2.04 15.14 -10.68
N GLY A 112 1.57 13.93 -11.00
CA GLY A 112 1.23 13.51 -12.37
C GLY A 112 2.45 13.32 -13.27
N ARG A 113 3.67 13.25 -12.71
CA ARG A 113 4.93 13.08 -13.47
C ARG A 113 5.38 11.63 -13.57
N ARG A 114 4.78 10.72 -12.79
CA ARG A 114 5.13 9.30 -12.75
C ARG A 114 3.92 8.42 -12.97
N GLN A 115 4.04 7.51 -13.94
CA GLN A 115 3.05 6.49 -14.25
C GLN A 115 3.50 5.07 -13.84
N GLN A 116 4.79 4.88 -13.54
CA GLN A 116 5.38 3.59 -13.13
C GLN A 116 6.31 3.77 -11.94
N PHE A 117 6.22 2.87 -10.97
CA PHE A 117 7.14 2.82 -9.83
C PHE A 117 8.33 1.91 -10.15
N ASP A 118 9.52 2.36 -9.78
CA ASP A 118 10.77 1.61 -9.86
C ASP A 118 11.32 1.47 -8.44
N LEU A 119 10.69 0.59 -7.67
CA LEU A 119 11.00 0.34 -6.26
C LEU A 119 11.28 -1.14 -6.08
N PRO A 120 12.36 -1.53 -5.36
CA PRO A 120 12.52 -2.92 -4.97
C PRO A 120 11.39 -3.28 -4.00
N LEU A 121 10.70 -4.40 -4.27
CA LEU A 121 9.59 -4.88 -3.44
C LEU A 121 10.01 -6.14 -2.68
N ASP A 122 9.76 -6.16 -1.38
CA ASP A 122 9.86 -7.33 -0.52
C ASP A 122 8.45 -7.63 0.01
N ALA A 123 7.59 -8.15 -0.86
CA ALA A 123 6.18 -8.41 -0.55
C ALA A 123 5.98 -9.90 -0.21
N PRO A 124 6.16 -10.35 1.05
CA PRO A 124 6.03 -11.75 1.38
C PRO A 124 4.55 -12.16 1.45
N GLY A 125 4.18 -13.14 0.62
CA GLY A 125 2.82 -13.67 0.54
C GLY A 125 2.80 -15.18 0.35
N THR A 126 1.63 -15.75 0.07
CA THR A 126 1.60 -17.08 -0.53
C THR A 126 2.08 -16.99 -1.99
N ALA A 127 2.55 -18.10 -2.57
CA ALA A 127 2.92 -18.12 -3.99
C ALA A 127 1.78 -17.64 -4.92
N PHE A 128 0.53 -17.89 -4.52
CA PHE A 128 -0.64 -17.38 -5.24
C PHE A 128 -0.80 -15.86 -5.10
N ASP A 129 -0.60 -15.31 -3.90
CA ASP A 129 -0.66 -13.86 -3.67
C ASP A 129 0.42 -13.14 -4.47
N GLU A 130 1.65 -13.63 -4.42
CA GLU A 130 2.78 -13.08 -5.18
C GLU A 130 2.50 -13.09 -6.69
N THR A 131 1.88 -14.15 -7.19
CA THR A 131 1.43 -14.23 -8.59
C THR A 131 0.38 -13.16 -8.89
N VAL A 132 -0.66 -13.03 -8.06
CA VAL A 132 -1.70 -12.01 -8.24
C VAL A 132 -1.08 -10.61 -8.23
N TRP A 133 -0.20 -10.31 -7.27
CA TRP A 133 0.45 -9.00 -7.16
C TRP A 133 1.38 -8.68 -8.33
N ALA A 134 2.06 -9.68 -8.91
CA ALA A 134 2.81 -9.52 -10.15
C ALA A 134 1.90 -9.17 -11.33
N HIS A 135 0.71 -9.78 -11.42
CA HIS A 135 -0.28 -9.42 -12.44
C HIS A 135 -0.89 -8.02 -12.21
N LEU A 136 -1.13 -7.62 -10.96
CA LEU A 136 -1.60 -6.27 -10.64
C LEU A 136 -0.65 -5.20 -11.19
N GLN A 137 0.66 -5.37 -11.00
CA GLN A 137 1.68 -4.43 -11.48
C GLN A 137 1.71 -4.28 -13.01
N ARG A 138 1.12 -5.23 -13.76
CA ARG A 138 1.01 -5.15 -15.22
C ARG A 138 -0.19 -4.34 -15.69
N ILE A 139 -1.13 -4.01 -14.80
CA ILE A 139 -2.28 -3.16 -15.14
C ILE A 139 -1.77 -1.73 -15.36
N PRO A 140 -1.89 -1.17 -16.57
CA PRO A 140 -1.33 0.16 -16.86
C PRO A 140 -1.96 1.28 -16.02
N TYR A 141 -1.21 2.35 -15.81
CA TYR A 141 -1.71 3.60 -15.25
C TYR A 141 -2.94 4.10 -16.03
N GLY A 142 -3.99 4.52 -15.33
CA GLY A 142 -5.21 5.04 -15.95
C GLY A 142 -6.03 3.98 -16.68
N ARG A 143 -5.79 2.69 -16.40
CA ARG A 143 -6.58 1.57 -16.90
C ARG A 143 -7.07 0.70 -15.75
N THR A 144 -8.20 0.05 -15.98
CA THR A 144 -8.79 -0.90 -15.03
C THR A 144 -9.01 -2.25 -15.69
N CYS A 145 -9.12 -3.29 -14.88
CA CYS A 145 -9.60 -4.60 -15.30
C CYS A 145 -10.60 -5.15 -14.30
N SER A 146 -11.40 -6.14 -14.68
CA SER A 146 -12.25 -6.82 -13.71
C SER A 146 -11.48 -7.90 -12.94
N TYR A 147 -12.00 -8.31 -11.78
CA TYR A 147 -11.49 -9.50 -11.07
C TYR A 147 -11.56 -10.78 -11.94
N GLY A 148 -12.54 -10.86 -12.85
CA GLY A 148 -12.68 -11.97 -13.78
C GLY A 148 -11.61 -11.96 -14.88
N ASP A 149 -11.25 -10.78 -15.38
CA ASP A 149 -10.16 -10.64 -16.35
C ASP A 149 -8.82 -11.01 -15.72
N LEU A 150 -8.56 -10.49 -14.51
CA LEU A 150 -7.35 -10.80 -13.77
C LEU A 150 -7.23 -12.31 -13.49
N ALA A 151 -8.34 -12.96 -13.11
CA ALA A 151 -8.38 -14.41 -12.92
C ALA A 151 -8.10 -15.19 -14.22
N ARG A 152 -8.64 -14.73 -15.35
CA ARG A 152 -8.40 -15.34 -16.66
C ARG A 152 -6.93 -15.23 -17.07
N ASP A 153 -6.32 -14.07 -16.83
CA ASP A 153 -4.91 -13.82 -17.16
C ASP A 153 -3.96 -14.64 -16.30
N ILE A 154 -4.29 -14.86 -15.02
CA ILE A 154 -3.51 -15.72 -14.11
C ILE A 154 -3.64 -17.20 -14.50
N GLY A 155 -4.83 -17.64 -14.93
CA GLY A 155 -5.09 -19.03 -15.29
C GLY A 155 -5.09 -19.99 -14.10
N ASN A 156 -4.74 -21.26 -14.34
CA ASN A 156 -4.58 -22.30 -13.31
C ASN A 156 -5.79 -22.47 -12.35
N GLY A 157 -7.02 -22.34 -12.86
CA GLY A 157 -8.24 -22.48 -12.06
C GLY A 157 -8.54 -21.30 -11.12
N ALA A 158 -7.80 -20.19 -11.25
CA ALA A 158 -8.11 -18.95 -10.56
C ALA A 158 -9.51 -18.45 -10.96
N HIS A 159 -10.19 -17.81 -10.01
CA HIS A 159 -11.51 -17.22 -10.22
C HIS A 159 -11.62 -15.91 -9.43
N ALA A 160 -12.60 -15.08 -9.78
CA ALA A 160 -12.70 -13.71 -9.28
C ALA A 160 -12.62 -13.59 -7.75
N ARG A 161 -13.25 -14.52 -7.01
CA ARG A 161 -13.27 -14.47 -5.54
C ARG A 161 -11.89 -14.70 -4.91
N ILE A 162 -11.15 -15.72 -5.35
CA ILE A 162 -9.83 -16.02 -4.78
C ILE A 162 -8.81 -14.92 -5.14
N VAL A 163 -8.91 -14.38 -6.36
CA VAL A 163 -8.13 -13.21 -6.79
C VAL A 163 -8.48 -11.98 -5.97
N GLY A 164 -9.76 -11.73 -5.71
CA GLY A 164 -10.21 -10.63 -4.85
C GLY A 164 -9.64 -10.71 -3.43
N SER A 165 -9.55 -11.92 -2.86
CA SER A 165 -8.90 -12.12 -1.56
C SER A 165 -7.41 -11.82 -1.59
N ALA A 166 -6.69 -12.23 -2.64
CA ALA A 166 -5.26 -11.91 -2.80
C ALA A 166 -5.04 -10.41 -3.05
N ASN A 167 -5.90 -9.76 -3.83
CA ASN A 167 -5.90 -8.32 -4.05
C ASN A 167 -6.08 -7.54 -2.73
N HIS A 168 -6.94 -8.03 -1.84
CA HIS A 168 -7.15 -7.42 -0.52
C HIS A 168 -5.96 -7.57 0.44
N ARG A 169 -5.15 -8.62 0.28
CA ARG A 169 -3.93 -8.85 1.09
C ARG A 169 -2.72 -8.05 0.63
N ASN A 170 -2.84 -7.25 -0.43
CA ASN A 170 -1.76 -6.36 -0.84
C ASN A 170 -1.47 -5.34 0.27
N ARG A 171 -0.23 -5.34 0.77
CA ARG A 171 0.27 -4.41 1.81
C ARG A 171 0.91 -3.16 1.25
N ILE A 172 1.15 -3.12 -0.05
CA ILE A 172 1.90 -2.05 -0.71
C ILE A 172 0.91 -1.29 -1.61
N SER A 173 0.00 -0.57 -0.96
CA SER A 173 -1.03 0.21 -1.63
C SER A 173 -0.42 1.20 -2.63
N ILE A 174 -1.15 1.50 -3.72
CA ILE A 174 -0.75 2.40 -4.82
C ILE A 174 0.37 1.83 -5.70
N VAL A 175 1.51 1.44 -5.12
CA VAL A 175 2.66 0.88 -5.85
C VAL A 175 2.33 -0.47 -6.47
N ILE A 176 1.74 -1.39 -5.69
CA ILE A 176 1.03 -2.54 -6.24
C ILE A 176 -0.43 -2.08 -6.44
N PRO A 177 -0.90 -1.90 -7.68
CA PRO A 177 -2.08 -1.08 -7.96
C PRO A 177 -3.41 -1.85 -7.79
N CYS A 178 -3.68 -2.32 -6.58
CA CYS A 178 -4.91 -3.07 -6.24
C CYS A 178 -6.20 -2.23 -6.39
N HIS A 179 -6.10 -0.90 -6.47
CA HIS A 179 -7.21 0.00 -6.79
C HIS A 179 -7.67 -0.09 -8.25
N ARG A 180 -6.83 -0.61 -9.17
CA ARG A 180 -7.16 -0.73 -10.60
C ARG A 180 -8.07 -1.92 -10.95
N VAL A 181 -8.39 -2.79 -9.98
CA VAL A 181 -9.28 -3.94 -10.19
C VAL A 181 -10.70 -3.62 -9.72
N ILE A 182 -11.70 -3.80 -10.58
CA ILE A 182 -13.10 -3.44 -10.31
C ILE A 182 -14.09 -4.59 -10.58
N GLY A 183 -15.37 -4.40 -10.26
CA GLY A 183 -16.44 -5.32 -10.65
C GLY A 183 -16.60 -5.40 -12.16
N ALA A 184 -17.05 -6.54 -12.68
CA ALA A 184 -17.28 -6.71 -14.13
C ALA A 184 -18.39 -5.79 -14.68
N ASP A 185 -19.26 -5.29 -13.82
CA ASP A 185 -20.30 -4.30 -14.09
C ASP A 185 -19.81 -2.84 -13.97
N GLY A 186 -18.51 -2.63 -13.72
CA GLY A 186 -17.91 -1.32 -13.49
C GLY A 186 -18.00 -0.83 -12.05
N SER A 187 -18.61 -1.60 -11.12
CA SER A 187 -18.74 -1.19 -9.73
C SER A 187 -17.40 -1.14 -9.00
N LEU A 188 -17.22 -0.11 -8.15
CA LEU A 188 -16.11 -0.06 -7.21
C LEU A 188 -16.46 -0.96 -6.01
N THR A 189 -15.69 -2.03 -5.85
CA THR A 189 -15.81 -2.96 -4.72
C THR A 189 -14.46 -3.15 -4.08
N GLY A 190 -14.45 -3.30 -2.75
CA GLY A 190 -13.28 -3.70 -1.95
C GLY A 190 -12.01 -2.87 -2.14
N TYR A 191 -11.59 -2.14 -1.10
CA TYR A 191 -10.27 -1.51 -1.07
C TYR A 191 -9.82 -1.33 0.37
N GLY A 192 -8.57 -1.68 0.68
CA GLY A 192 -8.01 -1.57 2.04
C GLY A 192 -8.12 -0.16 2.61
N GLY A 193 -7.86 0.86 1.77
CA GLY A 193 -8.01 2.27 2.13
C GLY A 193 -9.42 2.85 2.01
N GLY A 194 -10.44 2.04 1.69
CA GLY A 194 -11.83 2.49 1.50
C GLY A 194 -12.17 2.95 0.07
N LEU A 195 -13.45 2.79 -0.31
CA LEU A 195 -13.92 3.14 -1.66
C LEU A 195 -13.69 4.60 -2.08
N PRO A 196 -13.77 5.61 -1.19
CA PRO A 196 -13.46 6.99 -1.55
C PRO A 196 -12.03 7.17 -2.09
N ARG A 197 -11.01 6.57 -1.44
CA ARG A 197 -9.63 6.58 -1.94
C ARG A 197 -9.47 5.86 -3.27
N LYS A 198 -10.11 4.70 -3.42
CA LYS A 198 -10.09 3.95 -4.69
C LYS A 198 -10.65 4.77 -5.84
N ARG A 199 -11.79 5.44 -5.63
CA ARG A 199 -12.39 6.34 -6.62
C ARG A 199 -11.44 7.48 -6.97
N TRP A 200 -10.91 8.16 -5.95
CA TRP A 200 -10.00 9.28 -6.14
C TRP A 200 -8.76 8.89 -6.95
N LEU A 201 -8.13 7.75 -6.63
CA LEU A 201 -6.94 7.27 -7.35
C LEU A 201 -7.26 6.96 -8.82
N LEU A 202 -8.40 6.32 -9.10
CA LEU A 202 -8.82 6.03 -10.47
C LEU A 202 -9.09 7.29 -11.28
N GLU A 203 -9.77 8.28 -10.69
CA GLU A 203 -10.03 9.58 -11.32
C GLU A 203 -8.74 10.35 -11.56
N PHE A 204 -7.86 10.40 -10.55
CA PHE A 204 -6.53 11.01 -10.65
C PHE A 204 -5.72 10.41 -11.80
N GLU A 205 -5.62 9.08 -11.87
CA GLU A 205 -4.89 8.42 -12.94
C GLU A 205 -5.53 8.66 -14.32
N SER A 206 -6.87 8.67 -14.40
CA SER A 206 -7.56 8.91 -15.68
C SER A 206 -7.32 10.31 -16.24
N LEU A 207 -7.09 11.31 -15.39
CA LEU A 207 -6.82 12.69 -15.81
C LEU A 207 -5.39 12.93 -16.30
N HIS A 208 -4.46 12.04 -15.95
CA HIS A 208 -3.02 12.16 -16.25
C HIS A 208 -2.50 11.02 -17.16
N ALA A 209 -3.41 10.26 -17.77
CA ALA A 209 -3.12 9.16 -18.69
C ALA A 209 -3.02 9.60 -20.15
#